data_AF-A0A0A3I2M5-F1
#
_entry.id   AF-A0A0A3I2M5-F1
#
_cell.length_a   1.000
_cell.length_b   1.000
_cell.length_c   1.000
_cell.angle_alpha   90.00
_cell.angle_beta   90.00
_cell.angle_gamma   90.00
#
_symmetry.space_group_name_H-M   'P 1'
#
loop_
_entity.id
_entity.type
_entity.pdbx_description
1 polymer ?
#
loop_
_entity_poly.entity_id
_entity_poly.type
_entity_poly.pdbx_seq_one_letter_code
_entity_poly.pdbx_strand_id
1 'polypeptide(L)'
;MNEIKKSLIELTVDMNESKQLVRKRIMAQSIKKKDFKKNLIAGLSAIVMISMIFLTSTFLMEQQTGTSEISQPTTNIFDDGIFETTANLQKWWRDFADGEAYLKELAYEKYETRLALYTYAKSLGYDIKDEEVQESFQQTMNLMTRSDEAKQSYEELLTKADLTWEEYEKFIMDTAPYDVALKKLEQHYMAIYPKISYSIAGSLAEKHAIPYFREQYVNDIIAFKKKHTLPLHDGNPFAFTGSKQLGRVVAIEDNMFLVAPGATIEDIENYTKEELLENYKDAMWFPMDDTPELSIGDLVETYHKYQTTSEDNVTISDLWDIRLVNEYEPNPISKATHHLTIDIEMNPKVKVFVGTLNWIDTNVEFSDKADYQFVVDGITYQLWSYPDGFVLYSSRGKYRTLNAELTSELAGYLGIDHGLN
;
A
#
# COMPACT_ATOMS: atom_id res chain seq x y z
N MET A 1 -83.10 44.92 -30.79
CA MET A 1 -82.67 43.67 -30.12
C MET A 1 -81.24 43.89 -29.66
N ASN A 2 -80.98 43.67 -28.37
CA ASN A 2 -79.98 44.36 -27.55
C ASN A 2 -78.51 44.10 -27.97
N GLU A 3 -77.72 45.17 -28.16
CA GLU A 3 -76.31 45.14 -28.61
C GLU A 3 -75.38 44.38 -27.64
N ILE A 4 -75.79 44.26 -26.38
CA ILE A 4 -75.10 43.46 -25.35
C ILE A 4 -75.10 41.96 -25.67
N LYS A 5 -76.13 41.45 -26.37
CA LYS A 5 -76.16 40.03 -26.80
C LYS A 5 -75.27 39.77 -28.03
N LYS A 6 -74.94 40.80 -28.82
CA LYS A 6 -74.08 40.67 -30.00
C LYS A 6 -72.60 40.66 -29.61
N SER A 7 -72.21 41.54 -28.67
CA SER A 7 -70.85 41.59 -28.13
C SER A 7 -70.48 40.36 -27.28
N LEU A 8 -71.42 39.77 -26.54
CA LEU A 8 -71.19 38.54 -25.77
C LEU A 8 -70.97 37.29 -26.66
N ILE A 9 -71.58 37.24 -27.85
CA ILE A 9 -71.40 36.14 -28.81
C ILE A 9 -70.10 36.32 -29.60
N GLU A 10 -69.70 37.55 -29.96
CA GLU A 10 -68.39 37.82 -30.56
C GLU A 10 -67.23 37.55 -29.58
N LEU A 11 -67.38 37.89 -28.29
CA LEU A 11 -66.37 37.59 -27.25
C LEU A 11 -66.22 36.09 -26.94
N THR A 12 -67.28 35.28 -27.09
CA THR A 12 -67.19 33.82 -26.87
C THR A 12 -66.61 33.07 -28.06
N VAL A 13 -66.76 33.59 -29.28
CA VAL A 13 -66.09 33.05 -30.48
C VAL A 13 -64.59 33.37 -30.46
N ASP A 14 -64.21 34.59 -30.07
CA ASP A 14 -62.80 35.03 -29.99
C ASP A 14 -62.02 34.33 -28.83
N MET A 15 -62.69 34.04 -27.71
CA MET A 15 -62.09 33.26 -26.61
C MET A 15 -61.82 31.78 -26.97
N ASN A 16 -62.57 31.18 -27.90
CA ASN A 16 -62.35 29.81 -28.34
C ASN A 16 -61.18 29.71 -29.33
N GLU A 17 -61.04 30.67 -30.24
CA GLU A 17 -59.88 30.76 -31.14
C GLU A 17 -58.60 31.11 -30.37
N SER A 18 -58.68 32.02 -29.39
CA SER A 18 -57.57 32.37 -28.50
C SER A 18 -57.13 31.19 -27.62
N LYS A 19 -58.06 30.41 -27.06
CA LYS A 19 -57.71 29.18 -26.31
C LYS A 19 -57.10 28.10 -27.19
N GLN A 20 -57.53 27.95 -28.44
CA GLN A 20 -56.91 27.01 -29.37
C GLN A 20 -55.52 27.46 -29.83
N LEU A 21 -55.31 28.76 -30.07
CA LEU A 21 -54.01 29.33 -30.42
C LEU A 21 -53.01 29.25 -29.25
N VAL A 22 -53.45 29.49 -28.02
CA VAL A 22 -52.64 29.32 -26.81
C VAL A 22 -52.32 27.85 -26.56
N ARG A 23 -53.30 26.92 -26.71
CA ARG A 23 -53.01 25.47 -26.65
C ARG A 23 -52.05 25.02 -27.73
N LYS A 24 -52.18 25.49 -28.98
CA LYS A 24 -51.23 25.21 -30.06
C LYS A 24 -49.84 25.77 -29.77
N ARG A 25 -49.71 26.98 -29.21
CA ARG A 25 -48.42 27.55 -28.79
C ARG A 25 -47.78 26.79 -27.63
N ILE A 26 -48.56 26.40 -26.62
CA ILE A 26 -48.07 25.64 -25.46
C ILE A 26 -47.69 24.22 -25.89
N MET A 27 -48.48 23.55 -26.74
CA MET A 27 -48.13 22.23 -27.30
C MET A 27 -46.92 22.30 -28.22
N ALA A 28 -46.78 23.33 -29.06
CA ALA A 28 -45.59 23.52 -29.90
C ALA A 28 -44.32 23.80 -29.08
N GLN A 29 -44.43 24.52 -27.96
CA GLN A 29 -43.32 24.73 -27.02
C GLN A 29 -43.01 23.50 -26.16
N SER A 30 -44.00 22.67 -25.81
CA SER A 30 -43.78 21.43 -25.05
C SER A 30 -43.19 20.31 -25.91
N ILE A 31 -43.53 20.25 -27.20
CA ILE A 31 -42.96 19.28 -28.15
C ILE A 31 -41.50 19.63 -28.47
N LYS A 32 -41.16 20.90 -28.72
CA LYS A 32 -39.77 21.34 -28.92
C LYS A 32 -38.85 21.10 -27.71
N LYS A 33 -39.36 21.19 -26.47
CA LYS A 33 -38.59 20.86 -25.26
C LYS A 33 -38.44 19.35 -25.01
N LYS A 34 -39.38 18.52 -25.50
CA LYS A 34 -39.28 17.05 -25.39
C LYS A 34 -38.27 16.48 -26.40
N ASP A 35 -38.24 17.02 -27.62
CA ASP A 35 -37.29 16.60 -28.65
C ASP A 35 -35.87 17.09 -28.37
N PHE A 36 -35.69 18.27 -27.74
CA PHE A 36 -34.35 18.72 -27.33
C PHE A 36 -33.76 17.81 -26.25
N LYS A 37 -34.53 17.40 -25.23
CA LYS A 37 -34.03 16.44 -24.22
C LYS A 37 -33.76 15.05 -24.80
N LYS A 38 -34.59 14.57 -25.72
CA LYS A 38 -34.41 13.25 -26.35
C LYS A 38 -33.24 13.25 -27.34
N ASN A 39 -33.03 14.34 -28.09
CA ASN A 39 -31.89 14.50 -29.00
C ASN A 39 -30.58 14.83 -28.28
N LEU A 40 -30.64 15.46 -27.10
CA LEU A 40 -29.46 15.73 -26.26
C LEU A 40 -29.04 14.48 -25.49
N ILE A 41 -29.99 13.65 -25.03
CA ILE A 41 -29.69 12.31 -24.49
C ILE A 41 -29.22 11.36 -25.59
N ALA A 42 -29.83 11.36 -26.78
CA ALA A 42 -29.36 10.56 -27.92
C ALA A 42 -28.00 11.04 -28.44
N GLY A 43 -27.74 12.35 -28.41
CA GLY A 43 -26.44 12.94 -28.74
C GLY A 43 -25.38 12.63 -27.70
N LEU A 44 -25.69 12.75 -26.40
CA LEU A 44 -24.79 12.32 -25.31
C LEU A 44 -24.56 10.82 -25.33
N SER A 45 -25.58 9.99 -25.60
CA SER A 45 -25.40 8.55 -25.72
C SER A 45 -24.59 8.19 -26.95
N ALA A 46 -24.74 8.90 -28.07
CA ALA A 46 -23.90 8.70 -29.25
C ALA A 46 -22.46 9.13 -28.98
N ILE A 47 -22.24 10.25 -28.28
CA ILE A 47 -20.89 10.69 -27.86
C ILE A 47 -20.30 9.67 -26.90
N VAL A 48 -21.00 9.28 -25.83
CA VAL A 48 -20.53 8.28 -24.85
C VAL A 48 -20.29 6.93 -25.52
N MET A 49 -21.12 6.52 -26.47
CA MET A 49 -20.95 5.26 -27.18
C MET A 49 -19.82 5.34 -28.21
N ILE A 50 -19.62 6.48 -28.88
CA ILE A 50 -18.43 6.72 -29.72
C ILE A 50 -17.17 6.80 -28.85
N SER A 51 -17.21 7.41 -27.66
CA SER A 51 -16.12 7.46 -26.70
C SER A 51 -15.81 6.09 -26.12
N MET A 52 -16.83 5.29 -25.78
CA MET A 52 -16.65 3.90 -25.35
C MET A 52 -16.18 3.03 -26.49
N ILE A 53 -16.65 3.22 -27.72
CA ILE A 53 -16.13 2.50 -28.90
C ILE A 53 -14.69 2.95 -29.13
N PHE A 54 -14.34 4.24 -29.03
CA PHE A 54 -12.97 4.69 -29.14
C PHE A 54 -12.09 4.10 -28.03
N LEU A 55 -12.52 4.15 -26.76
CA LEU A 55 -11.79 3.60 -25.61
C LEU A 55 -11.64 2.08 -25.69
N THR A 56 -12.69 1.36 -26.07
CA THR A 56 -12.62 -0.10 -26.25
C THR A 56 -11.86 -0.48 -27.50
N SER A 57 -11.91 0.32 -28.58
CA SER A 57 -11.12 0.10 -29.79
C SER A 57 -9.64 0.41 -29.54
N THR A 58 -9.32 1.45 -28.76
CA THR A 58 -7.94 1.75 -28.36
C THR A 58 -7.42 0.69 -27.41
N PHE A 59 -8.22 0.24 -26.45
CA PHE A 59 -7.84 -0.81 -25.51
C PHE A 59 -7.68 -2.18 -26.20
N LEU A 60 -8.55 -2.51 -27.17
CA LEU A 60 -8.46 -3.74 -27.96
C LEU A 60 -7.38 -3.67 -29.05
N MET A 61 -7.09 -2.48 -29.62
CA MET A 61 -5.94 -2.28 -30.49
C MET A 61 -4.62 -2.32 -29.70
N GLU A 62 -4.56 -1.78 -28.47
CA GLU A 62 -3.41 -1.94 -27.56
C GLU A 62 -3.15 -3.41 -27.21
N GLN A 63 -4.20 -4.22 -27.09
CA GLN A 63 -4.06 -5.67 -26.85
C GLN A 63 -3.69 -6.48 -28.11
N GLN A 64 -4.05 -6.03 -29.31
CA GLN A 64 -3.85 -6.79 -30.56
C GLN A 64 -2.64 -6.37 -31.38
N THR A 65 -2.15 -5.14 -31.24
CA THR A 65 -0.91 -4.69 -31.89
C THR A 65 0.18 -4.54 -30.84
N GLY A 66 0.80 -5.67 -30.47
CA GLY A 66 2.00 -5.75 -29.61
C GLY A 66 3.25 -5.15 -30.26
N THR A 67 3.16 -3.94 -30.78
CA THR A 67 4.25 -3.13 -31.35
C THR A 67 3.67 -1.75 -31.67
N SER A 68 3.59 -0.88 -30.66
CA SER A 68 3.53 0.57 -30.85
C SER A 68 4.03 1.21 -29.58
N GLU A 69 5.27 1.70 -29.67
CA GLU A 69 5.85 2.67 -28.77
C GLU A 69 4.83 3.79 -28.52
N ILE A 70 4.18 3.77 -27.35
CA ILE A 70 3.66 5.00 -26.76
C ILE A 70 4.91 5.73 -26.27
N SER A 71 5.59 6.38 -27.20
CA SER A 71 6.49 7.48 -26.89
C SER A 71 5.60 8.62 -26.37
N GLN A 72 5.22 8.52 -25.09
CA GLN A 72 5.17 9.72 -24.27
C GLN A 72 6.51 10.43 -24.47
N PRO A 73 6.56 11.78 -24.51
CA PRO A 73 7.84 12.46 -24.57
C PRO A 73 8.64 12.02 -23.34
N THR A 74 9.59 11.10 -23.53
CA THR A 74 10.47 10.58 -22.50
C THR A 74 11.42 11.70 -22.14
N THR A 75 11.00 12.64 -21.29
CA THR A 75 11.92 13.14 -20.28
C THR A 75 12.40 11.90 -19.55
N ASN A 76 13.61 11.46 -19.87
CA ASN A 76 14.27 10.33 -19.23
C ASN A 76 14.21 10.58 -17.71
N ILE A 77 13.40 9.78 -16.99
CA ILE A 77 13.17 9.98 -15.55
C ILE A 77 14.44 9.71 -14.74
N PHE A 78 15.37 8.95 -15.31
CA PHE A 78 16.68 8.70 -14.75
C PHE A 78 17.74 9.65 -15.34
N ASP A 79 18.44 10.34 -14.45
CA ASP A 79 19.60 11.17 -14.72
C ASP A 79 20.88 10.38 -14.39
N ASP A 80 21.73 10.15 -15.40
CA ASP A 80 22.97 9.41 -15.21
C ASP A 80 23.94 10.15 -14.27
N GLY A 81 23.97 11.49 -14.30
CA GLY A 81 24.84 12.29 -13.45
C GLY A 81 24.48 12.15 -11.97
N ILE A 82 23.18 12.18 -11.65
CA ILE A 82 22.70 11.94 -10.27
C ILE A 82 23.06 10.52 -9.82
N PHE A 83 22.85 9.51 -10.67
CA PHE A 83 23.19 8.12 -10.35
C PHE A 83 24.69 7.93 -10.12
N GLU A 84 25.53 8.39 -11.06
CA GLU A 84 27.00 8.23 -10.96
C GLU A 84 27.56 9.00 -9.76
N THR A 85 27.08 10.21 -9.48
CA THR A 85 27.46 10.94 -8.25
C THR A 85 27.03 10.18 -7.00
N THR A 86 25.82 9.61 -6.98
CA THR A 86 25.35 8.79 -5.84
C THR A 86 26.24 7.55 -5.64
N ALA A 87 26.62 6.87 -6.73
CA ALA A 87 27.53 5.72 -6.70
C ALA A 87 28.93 6.10 -6.23
N ASN A 88 29.46 7.24 -6.68
CA ASN A 88 30.73 7.79 -6.23
C ASN A 88 30.74 8.11 -4.73
N LEU A 89 29.65 8.70 -4.22
CA LEU A 89 29.50 8.96 -2.78
C LEU A 89 29.47 7.66 -1.95
N GLN A 90 28.97 6.54 -2.50
CA GLN A 90 29.04 5.25 -1.81
C GLN A 90 30.46 4.68 -1.76
N LYS A 91 31.43 5.15 -2.56
CA LYS A 91 32.83 4.68 -2.50
C LYS A 91 33.50 4.97 -1.15
N TRP A 92 33.01 5.91 -0.37
CA TRP A 92 33.42 6.07 1.03
C TRP A 92 33.27 4.77 1.84
N TRP A 93 32.24 3.97 1.54
CA TRP A 93 31.94 2.70 2.22
C TRP A 93 32.72 1.52 1.63
N ARG A 94 33.62 1.74 0.66
CA ARG A 94 34.36 0.68 -0.05
C ARG A 94 35.20 -0.19 0.88
N ASP A 95 35.70 0.37 1.98
CA ASP A 95 36.45 -0.39 2.99
C ASP A 95 35.56 -1.37 3.79
N PHE A 96 34.23 -1.23 3.70
CA PHE A 96 33.23 -2.00 4.45
C PHE A 96 32.26 -2.80 3.57
N ALA A 97 32.40 -2.75 2.24
CA ALA A 97 31.45 -3.33 1.30
C ALA A 97 32.08 -4.42 0.41
N ASP A 98 31.28 -5.42 0.04
CA ASP A 98 31.67 -6.58 -0.77
C ASP A 98 31.81 -6.24 -2.28
N GLY A 99 32.54 -5.17 -2.59
CA GLY A 99 32.94 -4.81 -3.95
C GLY A 99 32.09 -3.74 -4.64
N GLU A 100 32.56 -3.31 -5.82
CA GLU A 100 32.01 -2.16 -6.56
C GLU A 100 30.62 -2.40 -7.14
N ALA A 101 30.31 -3.64 -7.52
CA ALA A 101 28.98 -4.01 -8.04
C ALA A 101 27.89 -3.80 -6.97
N TYR A 102 28.16 -4.23 -5.74
CA TYR A 102 27.26 -4.04 -4.61
C TYR A 102 27.01 -2.55 -4.31
N LEU A 103 28.06 -1.73 -4.32
CA LEU A 103 27.92 -0.29 -4.10
C LEU A 103 27.09 0.41 -5.19
N LYS A 104 27.20 -0.04 -6.44
CA LYS A 104 26.36 0.46 -7.55
C LYS A 104 24.90 0.07 -7.40
N GLU A 105 24.62 -1.15 -6.96
CA GLU A 105 23.27 -1.61 -6.67
C GLU A 105 22.64 -0.79 -5.53
N LEU A 106 23.38 -0.59 -4.43
CA LEU A 106 22.93 0.26 -3.32
C LEU A 106 22.67 1.72 -3.75
N ALA A 107 23.53 2.27 -4.63
CA ALA A 107 23.34 3.60 -5.17
C ALA A 107 22.09 3.70 -6.05
N TYR A 108 21.83 2.66 -6.85
CA TYR A 108 20.62 2.57 -7.66
C TYR A 108 19.38 2.53 -6.78
N GLU A 109 19.34 1.69 -5.75
CA GLU A 109 18.19 1.59 -4.83
C GLU A 109 17.87 2.93 -4.17
N LYS A 110 18.89 3.63 -3.65
CA LYS A 110 18.69 4.97 -3.08
C LYS A 110 18.16 5.97 -4.10
N TYR A 111 18.64 5.89 -5.34
CA TYR A 111 18.19 6.78 -6.39
C TYR A 111 16.77 6.46 -6.86
N GLU A 112 16.43 5.18 -7.02
CA GLU A 112 15.09 4.69 -7.33
C GLU A 112 14.10 5.16 -6.26
N THR A 113 14.40 4.98 -4.97
CA THR A 113 13.53 5.43 -3.87
C THR A 113 13.24 6.93 -3.95
N ARG A 114 14.26 7.76 -4.23
CA ARG A 114 14.09 9.22 -4.39
C ARG A 114 13.16 9.58 -5.56
N LEU A 115 13.35 8.93 -6.71
CA LEU A 115 12.49 9.11 -7.88
C LEU A 115 11.06 8.63 -7.60
N ALA A 116 10.92 7.52 -6.90
CA ALA A 116 9.65 6.95 -6.51
C ALA A 116 8.86 7.92 -5.62
N LEU A 117 9.48 8.43 -4.56
CA LEU A 117 8.88 9.41 -3.65
C LEU A 117 8.44 10.68 -4.39
N TYR A 118 9.32 11.22 -5.25
CA TYR A 118 8.99 12.41 -6.05
C TYR A 118 7.78 12.18 -6.97
N THR A 119 7.79 11.07 -7.68
CA THR A 119 6.73 10.76 -8.65
C THR A 119 5.41 10.45 -7.94
N TYR A 120 5.47 9.74 -6.81
CA TYR A 120 4.30 9.45 -6.00
C TYR A 120 3.70 10.73 -5.40
N ALA A 121 4.52 11.63 -4.87
CA ALA A 121 4.05 12.93 -4.39
C ALA A 121 3.33 13.72 -5.51
N LYS A 122 3.89 13.75 -6.72
CA LYS A 122 3.25 14.37 -7.89
C LYS A 122 1.93 13.68 -8.25
N SER A 123 1.84 12.36 -8.17
CA SER A 123 0.62 11.60 -8.44
C SER A 123 -0.53 11.93 -7.47
N LEU A 124 -0.19 12.24 -6.21
CA LEU A 124 -1.14 12.71 -5.19
C LEU A 124 -1.53 14.19 -5.37
N GLY A 125 -1.00 14.87 -6.39
CA GLY A 125 -1.30 16.27 -6.70
C GLY A 125 -0.46 17.28 -5.90
N TYR A 126 0.61 16.84 -5.24
CA TYR A 126 1.50 17.77 -4.54
C TYR A 126 2.35 18.56 -5.53
N ASP A 127 2.27 19.88 -5.44
CA ASP A 127 3.18 20.75 -6.17
C ASP A 127 4.50 20.94 -5.40
N ILE A 128 5.61 20.94 -6.15
CA ILE A 128 6.98 21.06 -5.64
C ILE A 128 7.47 22.42 -6.10
N LYS A 129 7.44 23.42 -5.21
CA LYS A 129 7.70 24.81 -5.58
C LYS A 129 9.19 25.11 -5.53
N ASP A 130 9.65 25.96 -6.44
CA ASP A 130 11.04 26.40 -6.50
C ASP A 130 11.53 26.99 -5.17
N GLU A 131 10.68 27.75 -4.47
CA GLU A 131 10.99 28.32 -3.15
C GLU A 131 11.30 27.23 -2.11
N GLU A 132 10.55 26.13 -2.10
CA GLU A 132 10.75 25.00 -1.19
C GLU A 132 12.03 24.23 -1.54
N VAL A 133 12.34 24.11 -2.84
CA VAL A 133 13.58 23.48 -3.34
C VAL A 133 14.79 24.29 -2.89
N GLN A 134 14.75 25.62 -3.05
CA GLN A 134 15.81 26.51 -2.59
C GLN A 134 15.99 26.46 -1.07
N GLU A 135 14.89 26.39 -0.31
CA GLU A 135 14.94 26.24 1.14
C GLU A 135 15.59 24.91 1.54
N SER A 136 15.19 23.80 0.90
CA SER A 136 15.75 22.46 1.15
C SER A 136 17.26 22.42 0.84
N PHE A 137 17.65 22.96 -0.31
CA PHE A 137 19.05 23.12 -0.69
C PHE A 137 19.85 23.91 0.39
N GLN A 138 19.34 25.07 0.80
CA GLN A 138 20.02 25.91 1.78
C GLN A 138 20.11 25.25 3.17
N GLN A 139 19.08 24.52 3.59
CA GLN A 139 19.09 23.76 4.83
C GLN A 139 20.19 22.69 4.82
N THR A 140 20.29 21.95 3.72
CA THR A 140 21.32 20.93 3.53
C THR A 140 22.72 21.54 3.51
N MET A 141 22.93 22.62 2.76
CA MET A 141 24.21 23.34 2.74
C MET A 141 24.60 23.89 4.12
N ASN A 142 23.65 24.50 4.84
CA ASN A 142 23.88 25.01 6.19
C ASN A 142 24.31 23.90 7.15
N LEU A 143 23.73 22.71 7.06
CA LEU A 143 24.12 21.58 7.91
C LEU A 143 25.57 21.14 7.65
N MET A 144 26.00 21.20 6.38
CA MET A 144 27.36 20.84 5.97
C MET A 144 28.39 21.89 6.36
N THR A 145 28.01 23.17 6.35
CA THR A 145 28.92 24.30 6.63
C THR A 145 28.69 24.94 8.00
N ARG A 146 27.96 24.27 8.91
CA ARG A 146 27.61 24.84 10.23
C ARG A 146 28.81 25.08 11.15
N SER A 147 29.91 24.36 10.93
CA SER A 147 31.17 24.51 11.65
C SER A 147 32.33 24.10 10.74
N ASP A 148 33.55 24.52 11.12
CA ASP A 148 34.76 24.17 10.39
C ASP A 148 34.99 22.64 10.39
N GLU A 149 34.68 21.95 11.50
CA GLU A 149 34.81 20.50 11.59
C GLU A 149 33.80 19.77 10.69
N ALA A 150 32.56 20.26 10.62
CA ALA A 150 31.55 19.70 9.73
C ALA A 150 31.99 19.86 8.27
N LYS A 151 32.43 21.06 7.90
CA LYS A 151 32.90 21.36 6.55
C LYS A 151 34.10 20.49 6.17
N GLN A 152 35.10 20.40 7.03
CA GLN A 152 36.27 19.54 6.80
C GLN A 152 35.87 18.07 6.63
N SER A 153 34.94 17.56 7.44
CA SER A 153 34.46 16.18 7.34
C SER A 153 33.81 15.90 5.97
N TYR A 154 33.04 16.86 5.43
CA TYR A 154 32.47 16.74 4.10
C TYR A 154 33.54 16.87 3.00
N GLU A 155 34.50 17.79 3.11
CA GLU A 155 35.62 17.92 2.16
C GLU A 155 36.45 16.62 2.05
N GLU A 156 36.70 15.95 3.18
CA GLU A 156 37.35 14.63 3.21
C GLU A 156 36.51 13.56 2.52
N LEU A 157 35.19 13.58 2.70
CA LEU A 157 34.26 12.67 2.03
C LEU A 157 34.26 12.89 0.51
N LEU A 158 34.17 14.13 0.07
CA LEU A 158 34.18 14.48 -1.35
C LEU A 158 35.51 14.12 -2.02
N THR A 159 36.63 14.33 -1.34
CA THR A 159 37.95 13.91 -1.82
C THR A 159 38.02 12.39 -2.04
N LYS A 160 37.46 11.59 -1.12
CA LYS A 160 37.38 10.12 -1.28
C LYS A 160 36.43 9.69 -2.40
N ALA A 161 35.38 10.48 -2.65
CA ALA A 161 34.41 10.24 -3.70
C ALA A 161 34.87 10.73 -5.09
N ASP A 162 36.04 11.38 -5.18
CA ASP A 162 36.54 12.04 -6.41
C ASP A 162 35.57 13.12 -6.93
N LEU A 163 35.07 13.94 -6.00
CA LEU A 163 34.12 15.03 -6.27
C LEU A 163 34.68 16.36 -5.76
N THR A 164 34.45 17.41 -6.53
CA THR A 164 34.66 18.79 -6.08
C THR A 164 33.47 19.29 -5.23
N TRP A 165 33.69 20.36 -4.47
CA TRP A 165 32.62 21.01 -3.71
C TRP A 165 31.51 21.55 -4.63
N GLU A 166 31.88 22.13 -5.77
CA GLU A 166 30.95 22.70 -6.75
C GLU A 166 30.08 21.63 -7.41
N GLU A 167 30.65 20.48 -7.76
CA GLU A 167 29.90 19.33 -8.29
C GLU A 167 28.93 18.77 -7.25
N TYR A 168 29.35 18.71 -6.00
CA TYR A 168 28.49 18.26 -4.92
C TYR A 168 27.35 19.24 -4.63
N GLU A 169 27.63 20.54 -4.60
CA GLU A 169 26.62 21.59 -4.44
C GLU A 169 25.56 21.51 -5.56
N LYS A 170 26.01 21.34 -6.81
CA LYS A 170 25.10 21.09 -7.94
C LYS A 170 24.27 19.83 -7.72
N PHE A 171 24.88 18.73 -7.28
CA PHE A 171 24.15 17.49 -6.97
C PHE A 171 23.10 17.67 -5.87
N ILE A 172 23.40 18.43 -4.80
CA ILE A 172 22.41 18.73 -3.75
C ILE A 172 21.26 19.56 -4.32
N MET A 173 21.55 20.58 -5.14
CA MET A 173 20.53 21.38 -5.79
C MET A 173 19.64 20.54 -6.72
N ASP A 174 20.24 19.66 -7.55
CA ASP A 174 19.52 18.81 -8.49
C ASP A 174 18.69 17.72 -7.78
N THR A 175 19.06 17.34 -6.54
CA THR A 175 18.33 16.33 -5.74
C THR A 175 17.37 16.92 -4.70
N ALA A 176 17.47 18.22 -4.38
CA ALA A 176 16.59 18.90 -3.44
C ALA A 176 15.07 18.75 -3.73
N PRO A 177 14.60 18.67 -4.99
CA PRO A 177 13.18 18.39 -5.26
C PRO A 177 12.68 17.06 -4.66
N TYR A 178 13.56 16.06 -4.55
CA TYR A 178 13.21 14.76 -3.96
C TYR A 178 13.01 14.86 -2.45
N ASP A 179 13.84 15.66 -1.77
CA ASP A 179 13.72 15.91 -0.33
C ASP A 179 12.43 16.69 -0.02
N VAL A 180 12.08 17.67 -0.86
CA VAL A 180 10.80 18.40 -0.74
C VAL A 180 9.61 17.45 -0.92
N ALA A 181 9.69 16.51 -1.86
CA ALA A 181 8.64 15.52 -2.07
C ALA A 181 8.49 14.59 -0.87
N LEU A 182 9.60 14.07 -0.32
CA LEU A 182 9.58 13.26 0.91
C LEU A 182 8.91 14.04 2.05
N LYS A 183 9.31 15.29 2.31
CA LYS A 183 8.72 16.13 3.36
C LYS A 183 7.20 16.29 3.21
N LYS A 184 6.70 16.43 1.98
CA LYS A 184 5.25 16.50 1.71
C LYS A 184 4.55 15.17 1.97
N LEU A 185 5.17 14.05 1.61
CA LEU A 185 4.63 12.72 1.89
C LEU A 185 4.64 12.41 3.39
N GLU A 186 5.71 12.77 4.11
CA GLU A 186 5.76 12.65 5.56
C GLU A 186 4.62 13.45 6.22
N GLN A 187 4.44 14.71 5.80
CA GLN A 187 3.33 15.55 6.27
C GLN A 187 1.95 14.97 5.91
N HIS A 188 1.81 14.36 4.73
CA HIS A 188 0.60 13.68 4.30
C HIS A 188 0.23 12.56 5.27
N TYR A 189 1.16 11.63 5.53
CA TYR A 189 0.89 10.50 6.42
C TYR A 189 0.75 10.92 7.88
N MET A 190 1.52 11.90 8.35
CA MET A 190 1.32 12.46 9.70
C MET A 190 -0.03 13.17 9.86
N ALA A 191 -0.62 13.71 8.79
CA ALA A 191 -1.96 14.28 8.85
C ALA A 191 -3.04 13.19 8.97
N ILE A 192 -2.82 12.01 8.39
CA ILE A 192 -3.73 10.85 8.45
C ILE A 192 -3.56 10.10 9.79
N TYR A 193 -2.32 10.01 10.27
CA TYR A 193 -1.90 9.28 11.47
C TYR A 193 -1.13 10.22 12.43
N PRO A 194 -1.81 11.05 13.23
CA PRO A 194 -1.17 12.15 13.98
C PRO A 194 -0.11 11.77 15.01
N LYS A 195 -0.06 10.49 15.40
CA LYS A 195 0.86 9.98 16.42
C LYS A 195 2.18 9.46 15.85
N ILE A 196 2.31 9.32 14.52
CA ILE A 196 3.53 8.77 13.91
C ILE A 196 4.63 9.83 13.81
N SER A 197 5.89 9.39 13.88
CA SER A 197 7.06 10.26 13.65
C SER A 197 7.36 10.42 12.15
N TYR A 198 8.20 11.40 11.81
CA TYR A 198 8.70 11.59 10.44
C TYR A 198 9.33 10.31 9.85
N SER A 199 10.10 9.56 10.64
CA SER A 199 10.71 8.31 10.19
C SER A 199 9.68 7.24 9.81
N ILE A 200 8.61 7.09 10.61
CA ILE A 200 7.52 6.15 10.30
C ILE A 200 6.75 6.63 9.07
N ALA A 201 6.46 7.93 8.99
CA ALA A 201 5.77 8.53 7.85
C ALA A 201 6.57 8.38 6.54
N GLY A 202 7.89 8.54 6.60
CA GLY A 202 8.78 8.31 5.47
C GLY A 202 8.77 6.85 5.03
N SER A 203 8.73 5.89 5.97
CA SER A 203 8.63 4.47 5.59
C SER A 203 7.30 4.10 4.95
N LEU A 204 6.17 4.65 5.43
CA LEU A 204 4.89 4.50 4.76
C LEU A 204 4.93 5.12 3.35
N ALA A 205 5.59 6.27 3.19
CA ALA A 205 5.78 6.87 1.87
C ALA A 205 6.54 5.93 0.93
N GLU A 206 7.61 5.27 1.39
CA GLU A 206 8.35 4.28 0.60
C GLU A 206 7.52 3.05 0.24
N LYS A 207 6.72 2.52 1.20
CA LYS A 207 5.82 1.37 1.00
C LYS A 207 4.92 1.57 -0.21
N HIS A 208 4.36 2.77 -0.36
CA HIS A 208 3.44 3.10 -1.45
C HIS A 208 4.15 3.59 -2.72
N ALA A 209 5.20 4.40 -2.57
CA ALA A 209 5.86 5.05 -3.70
C ALA A 209 6.65 4.06 -4.57
N ILE A 210 7.36 3.11 -3.96
CA ILE A 210 8.24 2.18 -4.70
C ILE A 210 7.43 1.27 -5.63
N PRO A 211 6.37 0.56 -5.18
CA PRO A 211 5.54 -0.25 -6.07
C PRO A 211 4.88 0.58 -7.18
N TYR A 212 4.34 1.75 -6.84
CA TYR A 212 3.76 2.68 -7.81
C TYR A 212 4.77 3.06 -8.91
N PHE A 213 5.99 3.45 -8.52
CA PHE A 213 7.05 3.82 -9.47
C PHE A 213 7.43 2.64 -10.37
N ARG A 214 7.60 1.44 -9.79
CA ARG A 214 7.96 0.24 -10.56
C ARG A 214 6.88 -0.16 -11.55
N GLU A 215 5.62 0.01 -11.20
CA GLU A 215 4.50 -0.24 -12.10
C GLU A 215 4.48 0.77 -13.26
N GLN A 216 4.64 2.06 -12.98
CA GLN A 216 4.55 3.12 -13.99
C GLN A 216 5.78 3.19 -14.93
N TYR A 217 6.98 2.88 -14.43
CA TYR A 217 8.26 3.08 -15.14
C TYR A 217 9.01 1.79 -15.45
N VAL A 218 8.32 0.64 -15.52
CA VAL A 218 8.92 -0.68 -15.72
C VAL A 218 9.93 -0.73 -16.88
N ASN A 219 9.61 -0.10 -18.01
CA ASN A 219 10.49 -0.12 -19.19
C ASN A 219 11.72 0.76 -19.03
N ASP A 220 11.57 1.93 -18.42
CA ASP A 220 12.68 2.86 -18.14
C ASP A 220 13.64 2.27 -17.11
N ILE A 221 13.09 1.61 -16.08
CA ILE A 221 13.86 0.86 -15.08
C ILE A 221 14.69 -0.23 -15.75
N ILE A 222 14.09 -1.07 -16.60
CA ILE A 222 14.80 -2.13 -17.31
C ILE A 222 15.89 -1.55 -18.22
N ALA A 223 15.59 -0.48 -18.96
CA ALA A 223 16.55 0.16 -19.84
C ALA A 223 17.74 0.75 -19.06
N PHE A 224 17.47 1.44 -17.95
CA PHE A 224 18.49 2.00 -17.07
C PHE A 224 19.37 0.93 -16.44
N LYS A 225 18.75 -0.12 -15.87
CA LYS A 225 19.46 -1.26 -15.28
C LYS A 225 20.36 -1.95 -16.31
N LYS A 226 19.88 -2.18 -17.54
CA LYS A 226 20.70 -2.76 -18.63
C LYS A 226 21.87 -1.87 -19.00
N LYS A 227 21.65 -0.57 -19.15
CA LYS A 227 22.69 0.41 -19.49
C LYS A 227 23.83 0.41 -18.46
N HIS A 228 23.48 0.30 -17.18
CA HIS A 228 24.43 0.36 -16.06
C HIS A 228 24.89 -1.01 -15.56
N THR A 229 24.53 -2.11 -16.25
CA THR A 229 24.85 -3.50 -15.87
C THR A 229 24.39 -3.85 -14.44
N LEU A 230 23.24 -3.31 -14.04
CA LEU A 230 22.60 -3.62 -12.77
C LEU A 230 21.76 -4.90 -12.87
N PRO A 231 21.60 -5.67 -11.79
CA PRO A 231 20.73 -6.84 -11.77
C PRO A 231 19.30 -6.49 -12.19
N LEU A 232 18.71 -7.31 -13.06
CA LEU A 232 17.34 -7.11 -13.53
C LEU A 232 16.28 -7.59 -12.54
N HIS A 233 16.64 -8.45 -11.59
CA HIS A 233 15.75 -8.79 -10.50
C HIS A 233 15.54 -7.57 -9.59
N ASP A 234 14.40 -7.51 -8.91
CA ASP A 234 14.10 -6.43 -7.99
C ASP A 234 14.93 -6.56 -6.72
N GLY A 235 16.00 -5.75 -6.67
CA GLY A 235 16.72 -5.34 -5.47
C GLY A 235 17.46 -6.44 -4.70
N ASN A 236 18.35 -5.95 -3.86
CA ASN A 236 19.15 -6.71 -2.93
C ASN A 236 18.26 -7.29 -1.80
N PRO A 237 18.33 -8.60 -1.48
CA PRO A 237 17.57 -9.19 -0.37
C PRO A 237 17.85 -8.57 1.00
N PHE A 238 18.91 -7.77 1.14
CA PHE A 238 19.29 -7.09 2.38
C PHE A 238 18.71 -5.68 2.57
N ALA A 239 18.09 -5.08 1.55
CA ALA A 239 17.62 -3.69 1.64
C ALA A 239 16.44 -3.50 2.61
N PHE A 240 15.74 -4.57 3.02
CA PHE A 240 14.48 -4.48 3.74
C PHE A 240 14.18 -5.69 4.63
N THR A 241 15.07 -6.05 5.55
CA THR A 241 14.73 -7.03 6.59
C THR A 241 13.81 -6.37 7.61
N GLY A 242 12.52 -6.66 7.52
CA GLY A 242 11.55 -6.34 8.56
C GLY A 242 11.40 -7.45 9.57
N SER A 243 10.61 -7.18 10.60
CA SER A 243 10.25 -8.10 11.66
C SER A 243 8.78 -8.45 11.57
N LYS A 244 8.46 -9.71 11.90
CA LYS A 244 7.08 -10.16 12.07
C LYS A 244 6.70 -10.15 13.54
N GLN A 245 5.48 -9.76 13.84
CA GLN A 245 4.93 -9.77 15.19
C GLN A 245 3.54 -10.39 15.18
N LEU A 246 3.33 -11.40 16.01
CA LEU A 246 2.04 -12.05 16.24
C LEU A 246 1.48 -11.56 17.57
N GLY A 247 0.26 -11.02 17.56
CA GLY A 247 -0.38 -10.52 18.77
C GLY A 247 -1.84 -10.18 18.57
N ARG A 248 -2.53 -9.83 19.66
CA ARG A 248 -3.92 -9.41 19.58
C ARG A 248 -4.04 -7.91 19.41
N VAL A 249 -5.04 -7.48 18.66
CA VAL A 249 -5.49 -6.09 18.62
C VAL A 249 -6.17 -5.79 19.95
N VAL A 250 -5.60 -4.87 20.74
CA VAL A 250 -6.11 -4.55 22.08
C VAL A 250 -6.71 -3.16 22.18
N ALA A 251 -6.42 -2.28 21.22
CA ALA A 251 -7.03 -0.96 21.13
C ALA A 251 -7.04 -0.47 19.67
N ILE A 252 -8.03 0.35 19.33
CA ILE A 252 -8.16 1.06 18.06
C ILE A 252 -8.51 2.51 18.36
N GLU A 253 -7.67 3.45 17.93
CA GLU A 253 -7.93 4.90 18.07
C GLU A 253 -7.12 5.70 17.04
N ASP A 254 -7.64 6.85 16.62
CA ASP A 254 -6.94 7.82 15.76
C ASP A 254 -6.35 7.20 14.47
N ASN A 255 -7.12 6.33 13.79
CA ASN A 255 -6.69 5.55 12.61
C ASN A 255 -5.44 4.69 12.86
N MET A 256 -5.24 4.24 14.10
CA MET A 256 -4.20 3.32 14.48
C MET A 256 -4.77 2.20 15.33
N PHE A 257 -4.04 1.09 15.41
CA PHE A 257 -4.35 -0.04 16.25
C PHE A 257 -3.14 -0.48 17.06
N LEU A 258 -3.37 -0.94 18.28
CA LEU A 258 -2.36 -1.44 19.20
C LEU A 258 -2.37 -2.97 19.16
N VAL A 259 -1.22 -3.57 18.87
CA VAL A 259 -1.03 -5.02 18.91
C VAL A 259 -0.20 -5.39 20.12
N ALA A 260 -0.70 -6.28 20.98
CA ALA A 260 0.00 -6.79 22.15
C ALA A 260 0.31 -8.30 21.99
N PRO A 261 1.59 -8.69 21.87
CA PRO A 261 1.99 -10.10 21.82
C PRO A 261 1.62 -10.83 23.12
N GLY A 262 0.98 -12.00 23.00
CA GLY A 262 0.64 -12.84 24.14
C GLY A 262 -0.53 -12.34 25.01
N ALA A 263 -1.17 -11.23 24.65
CA ALA A 263 -2.41 -10.80 25.31
C ALA A 263 -3.54 -11.81 25.04
N THR A 264 -4.31 -12.15 26.07
CA THR A 264 -5.50 -13.00 25.97
C THR A 264 -6.77 -12.16 25.85
N ILE A 265 -7.90 -12.81 25.53
CA ILE A 265 -9.20 -12.12 25.56
C ILE A 265 -9.54 -11.64 26.98
N GLU A 266 -9.20 -12.44 27.99
CA GLU A 266 -9.41 -12.06 29.39
C GLU A 266 -8.62 -10.81 29.76
N ASP A 267 -7.38 -10.68 29.30
CA ASP A 267 -6.56 -9.48 29.55
C ASP A 267 -7.20 -8.23 28.89
N ILE A 268 -7.72 -8.37 27.68
CA ILE A 268 -8.39 -7.29 26.93
C ILE A 268 -9.68 -6.83 27.63
N GLU A 269 -10.42 -7.75 28.23
CA GLU A 269 -11.68 -7.44 28.93
C GLU A 269 -11.46 -6.79 30.31
N ASN A 270 -10.32 -7.06 30.94
CA ASN A 270 -10.07 -6.67 32.34
C ASN A 270 -9.06 -5.53 32.51
N TYR A 271 -8.14 -5.32 31.57
CA TYR A 271 -7.13 -4.28 31.66
C TYR A 271 -7.50 -3.04 30.85
N THR A 272 -7.18 -1.88 31.43
CA THR A 272 -7.13 -0.61 30.69
C THR A 272 -6.00 -0.63 29.67
N LYS A 273 -6.06 0.28 28.70
CA LYS A 273 -5.01 0.45 27.68
C LYS A 273 -3.64 0.71 28.30
N GLU A 274 -3.60 1.51 29.36
CA GLU A 274 -2.38 1.84 30.09
C GLU A 274 -1.82 0.58 30.81
N GLU A 275 -2.67 -0.20 31.46
CA GLU A 275 -2.29 -1.47 32.09
C GLU A 275 -1.82 -2.50 31.05
N LEU A 276 -2.41 -2.53 29.86
CA LEU A 276 -1.95 -3.36 28.74
C LEU A 276 -0.54 -2.96 28.29
N LEU A 277 -0.26 -1.67 28.13
CA LEU A 277 1.08 -1.20 27.76
C LEU A 277 2.14 -1.49 28.84
N GLU A 278 1.75 -1.46 30.12
CA GLU A 278 2.64 -1.80 31.24
C GLU A 278 2.93 -3.31 31.31
N ASN A 279 1.91 -4.15 31.08
CA ASN A 279 2.02 -5.61 31.16
C ASN A 279 2.64 -6.22 29.88
N TYR A 280 2.39 -5.63 28.71
CA TYR A 280 2.88 -6.09 27.41
C TYR A 280 3.86 -5.08 26.82
N LYS A 281 5.11 -5.13 27.30
CA LYS A 281 6.17 -4.16 26.90
C LYS A 281 6.52 -4.17 25.41
N ASP A 282 6.22 -5.28 24.72
CA ASP A 282 6.41 -5.43 23.29
C ASP A 282 5.17 -5.00 22.48
N ALA A 283 4.17 -4.41 23.13
CA ALA A 283 3.00 -3.88 22.43
C ALA A 283 3.37 -2.66 21.58
N MET A 284 2.87 -2.64 20.35
CA MET A 284 3.20 -1.60 19.37
C MET A 284 1.95 -1.07 18.68
N TRP A 285 1.94 0.24 18.47
CA TRP A 285 0.95 0.91 17.64
C TRP A 285 1.34 0.84 16.17
N PHE A 286 0.35 0.58 15.33
CA PHE A 286 0.48 0.54 13.88
C PHE A 286 -0.56 1.46 13.23
N PRO A 287 -0.21 2.17 12.15
CA PRO A 287 -1.18 2.91 11.34
C PRO A 287 -2.13 1.94 10.61
N MET A 288 -3.41 2.31 10.47
CA MET A 288 -4.40 1.57 9.70
C MET A 288 -4.25 1.79 8.19
N ASP A 289 -3.07 1.46 7.67
CA ASP A 289 -2.68 1.66 6.28
C ASP A 289 -2.82 0.36 5.46
N ASP A 290 -3.81 0.32 4.56
CA ASP A 290 -4.23 -0.88 3.83
C ASP A 290 -4.55 -2.09 4.72
N THR A 291 -5.14 -1.83 5.88
CA THR A 291 -5.56 -2.90 6.81
C THR A 291 -6.92 -3.48 6.42
N PRO A 292 -7.16 -4.78 6.66
CA PRO A 292 -8.52 -5.30 6.69
C PRO A 292 -9.35 -4.60 7.77
N GLU A 293 -10.67 -4.84 7.77
CA GLU A 293 -11.49 -4.46 8.92
C GLU A 293 -10.99 -5.21 10.16
N LEU A 294 -10.66 -4.48 11.22
CA LEU A 294 -10.10 -5.01 12.45
C LEU A 294 -11.03 -4.69 13.62
N SER A 295 -11.15 -5.66 14.53
CA SER A 295 -11.85 -5.56 15.80
C SER A 295 -10.89 -5.76 16.97
N ILE A 296 -11.22 -5.16 18.11
CA ILE A 296 -10.52 -5.45 19.38
C ILE A 296 -10.73 -6.94 19.69
N GLY A 297 -9.65 -7.65 19.99
CA GLY A 297 -9.60 -9.10 20.22
C GLY A 297 -8.99 -9.89 19.08
N ASP A 298 -8.99 -9.36 17.85
CA ASP A 298 -8.49 -10.06 16.67
C ASP A 298 -7.02 -10.44 16.84
N LEU A 299 -6.67 -11.67 16.47
CA LEU A 299 -5.29 -12.12 16.41
C LEU A 299 -4.72 -11.78 15.03
N VAL A 300 -3.63 -11.04 15.00
CA VAL A 300 -3.01 -10.55 13.75
C VAL A 300 -1.52 -10.83 13.72
N GLU A 301 -0.99 -11.09 12.52
CA GLU A 301 0.44 -11.11 12.23
C GLU A 301 0.78 -9.83 11.46
N THR A 302 1.55 -8.92 12.04
CA THR A 302 2.02 -7.70 11.39
C THR A 302 3.46 -7.85 10.91
N TYR A 303 3.79 -7.17 9.82
CA TYR A 303 5.16 -7.03 9.32
C TYR A 303 5.53 -5.55 9.26
N HIS A 304 6.69 -5.24 9.83
CA HIS A 304 7.17 -3.87 9.98
C HIS A 304 8.68 -3.78 9.77
N LYS A 305 9.19 -2.60 9.44
CA LYS A 305 10.62 -2.37 9.18
C LYS A 305 11.23 -1.33 10.11
N TYR A 306 10.42 -0.38 10.58
CA TYR A 306 10.83 0.70 11.44
C TYR A 306 9.94 0.77 12.68
N GLN A 307 10.57 1.00 13.82
CA GLN A 307 9.87 1.31 15.05
C GLN A 307 10.56 2.47 15.75
N THR A 308 9.77 3.22 16.51
CA THR A 308 10.24 4.26 17.40
C THR A 308 9.55 4.08 18.75
N THR A 309 10.29 4.29 19.83
CA THR A 309 9.76 4.22 21.19
C THR A 309 9.89 5.60 21.81
N SER A 310 8.78 6.14 22.31
CA SER A 310 8.75 7.42 23.02
C SER A 310 9.34 7.31 24.43
N GLU A 311 9.56 8.46 25.08
CA GLU A 311 10.01 8.51 26.48
C GLU A 311 9.03 7.82 27.45
N ASP A 312 7.74 7.81 27.12
CA ASP A 312 6.68 7.13 27.88
C ASP A 312 6.59 5.63 27.57
N ASN A 313 7.61 5.05 26.91
CA ASN A 313 7.68 3.65 26.45
C ASN A 313 6.56 3.25 25.47
N VAL A 314 5.94 4.20 24.78
CA VAL A 314 4.98 3.89 23.72
C VAL A 314 5.75 3.59 22.45
N THR A 315 5.67 2.35 21.97
CA THR A 315 6.28 1.95 20.71
C THR A 315 5.28 2.11 19.56
N ILE A 316 5.72 2.77 18.49
CA ILE A 316 4.97 2.96 17.25
C ILE A 316 5.81 2.43 16.11
N SER A 317 5.19 1.69 15.20
CA SER A 317 5.87 1.06 14.08
C SER A 317 5.13 1.31 12.77
N ASP A 318 5.86 1.24 11.66
CA ASP A 318 5.27 1.26 10.33
C ASP A 318 4.52 -0.06 10.07
N LEU A 319 3.58 -0.05 9.13
CA LEU A 319 2.86 -1.26 8.75
C LEU A 319 3.10 -1.55 7.27
N TRP A 320 3.93 -2.56 6.99
CA TRP A 320 4.20 -3.00 5.62
C TRP A 320 3.22 -4.07 5.15
N ASP A 321 2.84 -4.97 6.05
CA ASP A 321 1.86 -6.02 5.77
C ASP A 321 1.14 -6.42 7.07
N ILE A 322 -0.09 -6.91 6.93
CA ILE A 322 -0.88 -7.46 8.02
C ILE A 322 -1.71 -8.63 7.54
N ARG A 323 -1.74 -9.68 8.37
CA ARG A 323 -2.62 -10.83 8.18
C ARG A 323 -3.52 -11.01 9.39
N LEU A 324 -4.83 -11.09 9.16
CA LEU A 324 -5.77 -11.55 10.18
C LEU A 324 -5.59 -13.07 10.35
N VAL A 325 -5.16 -13.48 11.54
CA VAL A 325 -4.88 -14.88 11.88
C VAL A 325 -6.11 -15.55 12.48
N ASN A 326 -6.92 -14.80 13.23
CA ASN A 326 -8.16 -15.27 13.81
C ASN A 326 -9.03 -14.06 14.21
N GLU A 327 -10.25 -14.02 13.69
CA GLU A 327 -11.26 -13.02 14.05
C GLU A 327 -11.78 -13.31 15.47
N TYR A 328 -11.95 -12.27 16.26
CA TYR A 328 -12.55 -12.39 17.58
C TYR A 328 -14.08 -12.29 17.49
N GLU A 329 -14.76 -13.40 17.79
CA GLU A 329 -16.19 -13.40 18.01
C GLU A 329 -16.49 -13.55 19.51
N PRO A 330 -17.19 -12.60 20.16
CA PRO A 330 -17.51 -12.68 21.59
C PRO A 330 -18.54 -13.78 21.93
N ASN A 331 -19.14 -14.43 20.92
CA ASN A 331 -20.03 -15.58 21.07
C ASN A 331 -19.89 -16.51 19.86
N PRO A 332 -18.76 -17.22 19.74
CA PRO A 332 -18.47 -17.96 18.53
C PRO A 332 -19.51 -19.06 18.32
N ILE A 333 -20.02 -19.17 17.10
CA ILE A 333 -20.88 -20.30 16.73
C ILE A 333 -19.99 -21.54 16.73
N SER A 334 -20.02 -22.31 17.83
CA SER A 334 -19.18 -23.50 18.02
C SER A 334 -19.39 -24.50 16.87
N LYS A 335 -18.51 -24.46 15.87
CA LYS A 335 -18.32 -25.54 14.91
C LYS A 335 -17.65 -26.72 15.62
N ALA A 336 -17.96 -27.93 15.20
CA ALA A 336 -17.28 -29.13 15.70
C ALA A 336 -15.96 -29.29 14.97
N THR A 337 -14.87 -29.51 15.70
CA THR A 337 -13.56 -29.83 15.10
C THR A 337 -13.64 -31.20 14.42
N HIS A 338 -13.23 -31.26 13.16
CA HIS A 338 -13.13 -32.49 12.40
C HIS A 338 -11.82 -33.22 12.72
N HIS A 339 -11.91 -34.37 13.39
CA HIS A 339 -10.74 -35.21 13.66
C HIS A 339 -10.38 -36.03 12.43
N LEU A 340 -9.26 -35.68 11.80
CA LEU A 340 -8.76 -36.32 10.59
C LEU A 340 -7.92 -37.55 10.95
N THR A 341 -8.21 -38.65 10.29
CA THR A 341 -7.35 -39.85 10.28
C THR A 341 -6.48 -39.79 9.05
N ILE A 342 -5.16 -39.73 9.24
CA ILE A 342 -4.22 -39.66 8.12
C ILE A 342 -4.06 -41.06 7.52
N ASP A 343 -4.26 -41.16 6.21
CA ASP A 343 -4.03 -42.41 5.48
C ASP A 343 -2.59 -42.90 5.70
N ILE A 344 -2.44 -44.22 5.86
CA ILE A 344 -1.14 -44.82 6.20
C ILE A 344 -0.06 -44.51 5.14
N GLU A 345 -0.48 -44.37 3.88
CA GLU A 345 0.39 -44.01 2.76
C GLU A 345 0.80 -42.52 2.77
N MET A 346 -0.02 -41.65 3.35
CA MET A 346 0.24 -40.20 3.44
C MET A 346 0.95 -39.81 4.74
N ASN A 347 0.89 -40.64 5.78
CA ASN A 347 1.51 -40.35 7.07
C ASN A 347 3.00 -39.95 6.98
N PRO A 348 3.86 -40.64 6.21
CA PRO A 348 5.24 -40.22 6.04
C PRO A 348 5.38 -38.83 5.41
N LYS A 349 4.48 -38.47 4.47
CA LYS A 349 4.51 -37.16 3.80
C LYS A 349 4.07 -36.05 4.75
N VAL A 350 2.97 -36.24 5.48
CA VAL A 350 2.52 -35.26 6.50
C VAL A 350 3.61 -35.07 7.55
N LYS A 351 4.26 -36.15 7.99
CA LYS A 351 5.38 -36.08 8.94
C LYS A 351 6.56 -35.26 8.44
N VAL A 352 6.98 -35.49 7.19
CA VAL A 352 8.04 -34.69 6.58
C VAL A 352 7.60 -33.24 6.47
N PHE A 353 6.38 -32.98 5.98
CA PHE A 353 5.82 -31.64 5.82
C PHE A 353 5.84 -30.87 7.14
N VAL A 354 5.22 -31.39 8.21
CA VAL A 354 5.21 -30.69 9.51
C VAL A 354 6.60 -30.59 10.13
N GLY A 355 7.52 -31.50 9.78
CA GLY A 355 8.91 -31.48 10.24
C GLY A 355 9.78 -30.44 9.53
N THR A 356 9.42 -30.01 8.32
CA THR A 356 10.17 -29.01 7.52
C THR A 356 9.64 -27.60 7.69
N LEU A 357 8.48 -27.41 8.32
CA LEU A 357 7.95 -26.08 8.61
C LEU A 357 8.88 -25.31 9.56
N ASN A 358 9.14 -24.05 9.21
CA ASN A 358 9.83 -23.09 10.07
C ASN A 358 8.85 -22.58 11.14
N TRP A 359 8.65 -23.41 12.16
CA TRP A 359 7.76 -23.13 13.29
C TRP A 359 8.19 -21.91 14.10
N ILE A 360 7.18 -21.21 14.63
CA ILE A 360 7.36 -20.13 15.61
C ILE A 360 6.92 -20.69 16.97
N ASP A 361 7.81 -20.62 17.97
CA ASP A 361 7.47 -20.97 19.34
C ASP A 361 6.68 -19.80 19.96
N THR A 362 5.39 -20.01 20.22
CA THR A 362 4.51 -18.96 20.77
C THR A 362 3.30 -19.58 21.46
N ASN A 363 2.89 -18.97 22.56
CA ASN A 363 1.61 -19.27 23.20
C ASN A 363 0.57 -18.32 22.63
N VAL A 364 -0.29 -18.86 21.77
CA VAL A 364 -1.43 -18.15 21.21
C VAL A 364 -2.71 -18.84 21.62
N GLU A 365 -3.70 -18.03 21.95
CA GLU A 365 -5.06 -18.45 22.15
C GLU A 365 -5.85 -18.12 20.89
N PHE A 366 -6.68 -19.05 20.42
CA PHE A 366 -7.62 -18.81 19.34
C PHE A 366 -9.02 -18.65 19.93
N SER A 367 -9.77 -17.66 19.46
CA SER A 367 -11.16 -17.44 19.88
C SER A 367 -12.06 -18.62 19.50
N ASP A 368 -11.78 -19.20 18.33
CA ASP A 368 -12.54 -20.28 17.73
C ASP A 368 -11.86 -21.64 17.86
N LYS A 369 -12.68 -22.69 17.86
CA LYS A 369 -12.20 -24.06 17.71
C LYS A 369 -11.62 -24.25 16.31
N ALA A 370 -10.54 -25.01 16.23
CA ALA A 370 -9.98 -25.43 14.96
C ALA A 370 -11.00 -26.17 14.11
N ASP A 371 -10.98 -25.91 12.80
CA ASP A 371 -11.81 -26.62 11.82
C ASP A 371 -11.42 -28.09 11.76
N TYR A 372 -10.11 -28.37 11.83
CA TYR A 372 -9.56 -29.72 11.74
C TYR A 372 -8.53 -30.00 12.82
N GLN A 373 -8.37 -31.28 13.14
CA GLN A 373 -7.32 -31.76 14.03
C GLN A 373 -6.75 -33.09 13.53
N PHE A 374 -5.43 -33.24 13.55
CA PHE A 374 -4.76 -34.49 13.20
C PHE A 374 -3.58 -34.77 14.15
N VAL A 375 -3.08 -36.01 14.14
CA VAL A 375 -1.98 -36.45 15.03
C VAL A 375 -0.85 -37.05 14.20
N VAL A 376 0.37 -36.58 14.45
CA VAL A 376 1.61 -37.15 13.88
C VAL A 376 2.59 -37.37 15.01
N ASP A 377 3.13 -38.58 15.15
CA ASP A 377 4.10 -38.95 16.18
C ASP A 377 3.70 -38.53 17.61
N GLY A 378 2.41 -38.62 17.94
CA GLY A 378 1.87 -38.23 19.25
C GLY A 378 1.78 -36.72 19.50
N ILE A 379 2.06 -35.89 18.49
CA ILE A 379 1.83 -34.44 18.53
C ILE A 379 0.47 -34.17 17.89
N THR A 380 -0.38 -33.43 18.59
CA THR A 380 -1.67 -32.98 18.03
C THR A 380 -1.45 -31.66 17.31
N TYR A 381 -1.96 -31.58 16.09
CA TYR A 381 -1.99 -30.37 15.28
C TYR A 381 -3.44 -29.94 15.08
N GLN A 382 -3.72 -28.70 15.45
CA GLN A 382 -4.96 -28.00 15.21
C GLN A 382 -4.79 -27.11 13.98
N LEU A 383 -5.83 -27.06 13.15
CA LEU A 383 -5.80 -26.36 11.88
C LEU A 383 -7.06 -25.52 11.70
N TRP A 384 -6.87 -24.23 11.42
CA TRP A 384 -7.92 -23.29 11.01
C TRP A 384 -7.76 -23.00 9.52
N SER A 385 -8.90 -22.99 8.83
CA SER A 385 -9.01 -22.79 7.39
C SER A 385 -9.55 -21.40 7.11
N TYR A 386 -8.69 -20.54 6.56
CA TYR A 386 -9.03 -19.18 6.17
C TYR A 386 -8.98 -19.02 4.65
N PRO A 387 -9.60 -17.97 4.08
CA PRO A 387 -9.56 -17.71 2.64
C PRO A 387 -8.14 -17.60 2.07
N ASP A 388 -7.18 -17.15 2.88
CA ASP A 388 -5.78 -16.93 2.49
C ASP A 388 -4.83 -18.10 2.87
N GLY A 389 -5.39 -19.20 3.40
CA GLY A 389 -4.67 -20.43 3.66
C GLY A 389 -4.92 -21.02 5.05
N PHE A 390 -3.96 -21.82 5.52
CA PHE A 390 -4.08 -22.55 6.77
C PHE A 390 -3.25 -21.93 7.88
N VAL A 391 -3.80 -21.95 9.08
CA VAL A 391 -3.07 -21.69 10.32
C VAL A 391 -2.95 -23.00 11.08
N LEU A 392 -1.73 -23.37 11.47
CA LEU A 392 -1.45 -24.54 12.28
C LEU A 392 -0.99 -24.14 13.67
N TYR A 393 -1.50 -24.85 14.66
CA TYR A 393 -1.01 -24.82 16.03
C TYR A 393 -0.76 -26.25 16.53
N SER A 394 0.41 -26.49 17.11
CA SER A 394 0.73 -27.80 17.68
C SER A 394 0.55 -27.79 19.19
N SER A 395 0.25 -28.96 19.75
CA SER A 395 0.18 -29.19 21.21
C SER A 395 1.51 -28.97 21.95
N ARG A 396 2.58 -28.58 21.25
CA ARG A 396 3.88 -28.17 21.81
C ARG A 396 4.05 -26.65 21.89
N GLY A 397 3.01 -25.86 21.61
CA GLY A 397 3.11 -24.40 21.60
C GLY A 397 3.84 -23.87 20.36
N LYS A 398 3.67 -24.54 19.22
CA LYS A 398 4.27 -24.11 17.95
C LYS A 398 3.19 -23.68 16.97
N TYR A 399 3.40 -22.55 16.34
CA TYR A 399 2.48 -21.92 15.40
C TYR A 399 3.12 -21.77 14.02
N ARG A 400 2.30 -21.87 12.97
CA ARG A 400 2.70 -21.52 11.60
C ARG A 400 1.50 -21.15 10.73
N THR A 401 1.63 -20.03 10.02
CA THR A 401 0.82 -19.70 8.84
C THR A 401 1.38 -20.34 7.58
N LEU A 402 0.51 -20.93 6.78
CA LEU A 402 0.83 -21.47 5.47
C LEU A 402 0.41 -20.48 4.37
N ASN A 403 1.20 -20.48 3.29
CA ASN A 403 0.84 -19.81 2.05
C ASN A 403 0.00 -20.76 1.18
N ALA A 404 -0.52 -20.27 0.05
CA ALA A 404 -1.40 -21.05 -0.83
C ALA A 404 -0.81 -22.40 -1.28
N GLU A 405 0.49 -22.44 -1.62
CA GLU A 405 1.17 -23.66 -2.06
C GLU A 405 1.23 -24.71 -0.94
N LEU A 406 1.72 -24.32 0.25
CA LEU A 406 1.83 -25.20 1.41
C LEU A 406 0.45 -25.62 1.93
N THR A 407 -0.54 -24.73 1.87
CA THR A 407 -1.94 -25.05 2.18
C THR A 407 -2.47 -26.14 1.25
N SER A 408 -2.26 -25.99 -0.07
CA SER A 408 -2.71 -26.96 -1.07
C SER A 408 -2.06 -28.33 -0.84
N GLU A 409 -0.76 -28.34 -0.59
CA GLU A 409 0.00 -29.54 -0.33
C GLU A 409 -0.51 -30.28 0.92
N LEU A 410 -0.65 -29.56 2.05
CA LEU A 410 -1.15 -30.15 3.29
C LEU A 410 -2.59 -30.63 3.15
N ALA A 411 -3.47 -29.83 2.51
CA ALA A 411 -4.85 -30.21 2.25
C ALA A 411 -4.92 -31.52 1.46
N GLY A 412 -4.08 -31.67 0.43
CA GLY A 412 -3.97 -32.90 -0.36
C GLY A 412 -3.52 -34.12 0.45
N TYR A 413 -2.56 -33.95 1.37
CA TYR A 413 -2.14 -35.05 2.25
C TYR A 413 -3.19 -35.44 3.29
N LEU A 414 -4.01 -34.47 3.72
CA LEU A 414 -5.04 -34.65 4.74
C LEU A 414 -6.42 -35.00 4.16
N GLY A 415 -6.59 -34.98 2.83
CA GLY A 415 -7.88 -35.22 2.18
C GLY A 415 -8.90 -34.12 2.46
N ILE A 416 -8.45 -32.89 2.71
CA ILE A 416 -9.32 -31.74 2.94
C ILE A 416 -9.67 -31.13 1.59
N ASP A 417 -10.97 -30.97 1.30
CA ASP A 417 -11.44 -30.30 0.11
C ASP A 417 -11.36 -28.78 0.32
N HIS A 418 -10.16 -28.22 0.10
CA HIS A 418 -9.94 -26.78 0.19
C HIS A 418 -10.24 -26.18 -1.19
N GLY A 419 -11.39 -25.51 -1.30
CA GLY A 419 -11.81 -24.85 -2.54
C GLY A 419 -10.80 -23.80 -2.99
N LEU A 420 -9.92 -24.17 -3.91
CA LEU A 420 -9.14 -23.26 -4.72
C LEU A 420 -9.86 -23.13 -6.06
N ASN A 421 -10.69 -22.10 -6.19
CA ASN A 421 -11.14 -21.56 -7.47
C ASN A 421 -10.66 -20.12 -7.59
#